data_AF-M1FLS9-F1
#
_entry.id   AF-M1FLS9-F1
#
_cell.length_a   1.000
_cell.length_b   1.000
_cell.length_c   1.000
_cell.angle_alpha   90.00
_cell.angle_beta   90.00
_cell.angle_gamma   90.00
#
_symmetry.space_group_name_H-M   'P 1'
#
loop_
_entity.id
_entity.type
_entity.pdbx_description
1 polymer ?
#
loop_
_entity_poly.entity_id
_entity_poly.type
_entity_poly.pdbx_seq_one_letter_code
_entity_poly.pdbx_strand_id
1 'polypeptide(L)'
;MTFYAWLKQAKAAGAAMPGDQKLTDNWSAEARLAVVIETAALSEIELSEYCRRKGLYPQQVKTWKSAFLTCQQSAKVQSQADRAQTKAGRNRAQCKPKRTHLLA
;
A
#
# COMPACT_ATOMS: atom_id res chain seq x y z
N MET A 1 9.54 4.04 -39.64
CA MET A 1 9.96 4.53 -38.31
C MET A 1 9.00 3.97 -37.27
N THR A 2 9.45 3.04 -36.44
CA THR A 2 8.61 2.44 -35.40
C THR A 2 8.69 3.30 -34.13
N PHE A 3 7.60 3.35 -33.35
CA PHE A 3 7.53 4.03 -32.04
C PHE A 3 8.74 3.68 -31.14
N TYR A 4 9.23 2.44 -31.26
CA TYR A 4 10.41 1.95 -30.54
C TYR A 4 11.71 2.69 -30.86
N ALA A 5 11.91 3.12 -32.11
CA ALA A 5 13.10 3.88 -32.51
C ALA A 5 13.12 5.26 -31.83
N TRP A 6 11.97 5.94 -31.82
CA TRP A 6 11.79 7.20 -31.10
C TRP A 6 12.00 7.03 -29.59
N LEU A 7 11.45 5.95 -29.01
CA LEU A 7 11.59 5.63 -27.59
C LEU A 7 13.06 5.48 -27.17
N LYS A 8 13.84 4.76 -27.98
CA LYS A 8 15.28 4.55 -27.76
C LYS A 8 16.05 5.87 -27.85
N GLN A 9 15.67 6.73 -28.78
CA GLN A 9 16.32 8.02 -29.00
C GLN A 9 16.01 9.03 -27.88
N ALA A 10 14.77 9.06 -27.39
CA ALA A 10 14.36 9.86 -26.25
C ALA A 10 15.08 9.43 -24.95
N LYS A 11 15.22 8.11 -24.73
CA LYS A 11 15.97 7.57 -23.58
C LYS A 11 17.46 7.94 -23.64
N ALA A 12 18.07 7.87 -24.83
CA ALA A 12 19.47 8.27 -25.04
C ALA A 12 19.68 9.78 -24.86
N ALA A 13 18.67 10.60 -25.19
CA ALA A 13 18.69 12.05 -25.03
C ALA A 13 18.43 12.52 -23.58
N GLY A 14 18.24 11.60 -22.62
CA GLY A 14 17.93 11.95 -21.23
C GLY A 14 16.56 12.62 -21.05
N ALA A 15 15.69 12.58 -22.06
CA ALA A 15 14.36 13.16 -21.97
C ALA A 15 13.49 12.34 -21.02
N ALA A 16 12.85 13.01 -20.06
CA ALA A 16 11.89 12.39 -19.15
C ALA A 16 10.79 11.71 -19.98
N MET A 17 10.73 10.39 -19.85
CA MET A 17 9.89 9.54 -20.67
C MET A 17 8.42 9.75 -20.31
N PRO A 18 7.48 9.82 -21.27
CA PRO A 18 6.05 9.80 -20.94
C PRO A 18 5.73 8.42 -20.34
N GLY A 19 5.52 8.37 -19.02
CA GLY A 19 5.36 7.13 -18.26
C GLY A 19 6.43 6.86 -17.21
N ASP A 20 7.34 7.82 -16.95
CA ASP A 20 8.28 7.71 -15.83
C ASP A 20 7.49 7.75 -14.51
N GLN A 21 7.21 6.56 -13.96
CA GLN A 21 6.50 6.32 -12.70
C GLN A 21 7.18 6.97 -11.47
N LYS A 22 8.26 7.71 -11.67
CA LYS A 22 8.95 8.51 -10.66
C LYS A 22 8.10 9.62 -10.06
N LEU A 23 7.03 10.09 -10.72
CA LEU A 23 6.18 11.11 -10.12
C LEU A 23 5.45 10.57 -8.88
N THR A 24 5.15 9.27 -8.80
CA THR A 24 4.48 8.70 -7.63
C THR A 24 5.37 8.40 -6.44
N ASP A 25 6.68 8.34 -6.65
CA ASP A 25 7.62 8.05 -5.57
C ASP A 25 7.80 9.24 -4.62
N ASN A 26 7.46 10.46 -5.08
CA ASN A 26 7.56 11.68 -4.28
C ASN A 26 6.32 12.00 -3.41
N TRP A 27 5.26 11.20 -3.46
CA TRP A 27 4.03 11.50 -2.69
C TRP A 27 4.08 10.89 -1.29
N SER A 28 3.99 11.72 -0.25
CA SER A 28 3.84 11.26 1.13
C SER A 28 2.54 10.45 1.31
N ALA A 29 2.49 9.64 2.36
CA ALA A 29 1.30 8.85 2.68
C ALA A 29 0.07 9.75 2.94
N GLU A 30 0.24 10.90 3.60
CA GLU A 30 -0.87 11.84 3.81
C GLU A 30 -1.37 12.43 2.49
N ALA A 31 -0.45 12.79 1.57
CA ALA A 31 -0.83 13.34 0.28
C ALA A 31 -1.61 12.33 -0.57
N ARG A 32 -1.20 11.05 -0.55
CA ARG A 32 -1.94 9.97 -1.23
C ARG A 32 -3.34 9.79 -0.63
N LEU A 33 -3.46 9.87 0.70
CA LEU A 33 -4.75 9.78 1.38
C LEU A 33 -5.67 10.95 1.01
N ALA A 34 -5.17 12.19 1.02
CA ALA A 34 -5.93 13.37 0.65
C ALA A 34 -6.51 13.26 -0.77
N VAL A 35 -5.70 12.84 -1.73
CA VAL A 35 -6.15 12.58 -3.12
C VAL A 35 -7.24 11.49 -3.15
N VAL A 36 -7.09 10.41 -2.38
CA VAL A 36 -8.09 9.34 -2.34
C VAL A 36 -9.44 9.85 -1.79
N ILE A 37 -9.41 10.72 -0.77
CA ILE A 37 -10.60 11.33 -0.16
C ILE A 37 -11.26 12.31 -1.14
N GLU A 38 -10.49 13.23 -1.74
CA GLU A 38 -11.00 14.19 -2.72
C GLU A 38 -11.63 13.48 -3.92
N THR A 39 -11.00 12.40 -4.40
CA THR A 39 -11.48 11.63 -5.54
C THR A 39 -12.55 10.60 -5.18
N ALA A 40 -13.00 10.52 -3.93
CA ALA A 40 -14.03 9.56 -3.52
C ALA A 40 -15.42 9.91 -4.09
N ALA A 41 -15.72 11.21 -4.25
CA ALA A 41 -16.99 11.70 -4.77
C ALA A 41 -17.00 11.96 -6.28
N LEU A 42 -15.82 11.89 -6.94
CA LEU A 42 -15.69 12.20 -8.37
C LEU A 42 -16.11 11.03 -9.25
N SER A 43 -16.77 11.34 -10.36
CA SER A 43 -17.02 10.39 -11.46
C SER A 43 -15.73 10.04 -12.21
N GLU A 44 -15.75 9.00 -13.06
CA GLU A 44 -14.56 8.57 -13.81
C GLU A 44 -14.04 9.65 -14.77
N ILE A 45 -14.93 10.50 -15.28
CA ILE A 45 -14.60 11.64 -16.15
C ILE A 45 -13.86 12.71 -15.35
N GLU A 46 -14.43 13.13 -14.22
CA GLU A 46 -13.85 14.15 -13.34
C GLU A 46 -12.53 13.68 -12.73
N LEU A 47 -12.43 12.39 -12.38
CA LEU A 47 -11.20 11.79 -11.87
C LEU A 47 -10.09 11.84 -12.93
N SER A 48 -10.42 11.60 -14.19
CA SER A 48 -9.47 11.71 -15.30
C SER A 48 -8.99 13.15 -15.51
N GLU A 49 -9.88 14.12 -15.39
CA GLU A 49 -9.52 15.54 -15.47
C GLU A 49 -8.67 16.00 -14.28
N TYR A 50 -9.05 15.63 -13.07
CA TYR A 50 -8.29 15.87 -11.85
C TYR A 50 -6.87 15.31 -11.96
N CYS A 51 -6.75 14.06 -12.45
CA CYS A 51 -5.49 13.38 -12.68
C CYS A 51 -4.59 14.16 -13.65
N ARG A 52 -5.13 14.64 -14.77
CA ARG A 52 -4.37 15.48 -15.73
C ARG A 52 -3.87 16.78 -15.10
N ARG A 53 -4.69 17.45 -14.29
CA ARG A 53 -4.33 18.70 -13.61
C ARG A 53 -3.23 18.50 -12.56
N LYS A 54 -3.22 17.35 -11.89
CA LYS A 54 -2.27 17.02 -10.81
C LYS A 54 -1.03 16.23 -11.27
N GLY A 55 -0.97 15.84 -12.56
CA GLY A 55 0.09 14.97 -13.08
C GLY A 55 0.00 13.53 -12.58
N LEU A 56 -1.19 13.08 -12.17
CA LEU A 56 -1.46 11.74 -11.66
C LEU A 56 -2.10 10.87 -12.73
N TYR A 57 -2.02 9.56 -12.56
CA TYR A 57 -2.76 8.61 -13.39
C TYR A 57 -3.98 8.06 -12.64
N PRO A 58 -5.14 7.92 -13.31
CA PRO A 58 -6.36 7.42 -12.69
C PRO A 58 -6.18 6.01 -12.11
N GLN A 59 -5.35 5.19 -12.76
CA GLN A 59 -5.02 3.84 -12.32
C GLN A 59 -4.23 3.84 -11.00
N GLN A 60 -3.37 4.83 -10.75
CA GLN A 60 -2.62 4.95 -9.49
C GLN A 60 -3.54 5.30 -8.32
N VAL A 61 -4.50 6.19 -8.54
CA VAL A 61 -5.51 6.52 -7.52
C VAL A 61 -6.35 5.29 -7.17
N LYS A 62 -6.72 4.47 -8.18
CA LYS A 62 -7.41 3.18 -7.95
C LYS A 62 -6.54 2.21 -7.14
N THR A 63 -5.25 2.10 -7.44
CA THR A 63 -4.30 1.27 -6.66
C THR A 63 -4.15 1.74 -5.21
N TRP A 64 -4.11 3.06 -4.96
CA TRP A 64 -4.05 3.57 -3.60
C TRP A 64 -5.35 3.27 -2.83
N LYS A 65 -6.51 3.48 -3.48
CA LYS A 65 -7.82 3.12 -2.90
C LYS A 65 -7.87 1.66 -2.48
N SER A 66 -7.46 0.73 -3.34
CA SER A 66 -7.46 -0.70 -3.00
C SER A 66 -6.45 -1.03 -1.90
N ALA A 67 -5.24 -0.46 -1.94
CA ALA A 67 -4.23 -0.66 -0.90
C ALA A 67 -4.73 -0.25 0.49
N PHE A 68 -5.45 0.88 0.60
CA PHE A 68 -6.06 1.31 1.88
C PHE A 68 -7.11 0.31 2.38
N LEU A 69 -7.97 -0.19 1.49
CA LEU A 69 -9.00 -1.17 1.85
C LEU A 69 -8.39 -2.50 2.28
N THR A 70 -7.37 -2.98 1.56
CA THR A 70 -6.66 -4.23 1.89
C THR A 70 -5.89 -4.09 3.20
N CYS A 71 -5.19 -2.98 3.43
CA CYS A 71 -4.46 -2.75 4.68
C CYS A 71 -5.40 -2.80 5.90
N GLN A 72 -6.60 -2.23 5.78
CA GLN A 72 -7.60 -2.32 6.85
C GLN A 72 -8.08 -3.76 7.11
N GLN A 73 -8.20 -4.59 6.07
CA GLN A 73 -8.57 -5.99 6.20
C GLN A 73 -7.45 -6.81 6.84
N SER A 74 -6.21 -6.63 6.36
CA SER A 74 -5.03 -7.28 6.94
C SER A 74 -4.80 -6.91 8.40
N ALA A 75 -5.02 -5.65 8.80
CA ALA A 75 -4.94 -5.24 10.20
C ALA A 75 -5.96 -5.96 11.10
N LYS A 76 -7.18 -6.21 10.61
CA LYS A 76 -8.22 -6.97 11.35
C LYS A 76 -7.85 -8.44 11.50
N VAL A 77 -7.27 -9.04 10.46
CA VAL A 77 -6.81 -10.44 10.50
C VAL A 77 -5.59 -10.59 11.43
N GLN A 78 -4.62 -9.68 11.34
CA GLN A 78 -3.43 -9.68 12.19
C GLN A 78 -3.80 -9.51 13.67
N SER A 79 -4.71 -8.59 14.00
CA SER A 79 -5.15 -8.37 15.38
C SER A 79 -5.96 -9.54 15.95
N GLN A 80 -6.67 -10.32 15.13
CA GLN A 80 -7.28 -11.58 15.59
C GLN A 80 -6.25 -12.68 15.79
N ALA A 81 -5.27 -12.81 14.89
CA ALA A 81 -4.17 -13.77 15.00
C ALA A 81 -3.29 -13.51 16.25
N ASP A 82 -2.93 -12.25 16.51
CA ASP A 82 -2.18 -11.86 17.71
C ASP A 82 -2.95 -12.13 19.00
N ARG A 83 -4.28 -11.91 19.01
CA ARG A 83 -5.15 -12.26 20.14
C ARG A 83 -5.24 -13.77 20.36
N ALA A 84 -5.23 -14.56 19.30
CA ALA A 84 -5.21 -16.02 19.41
C ALA A 84 -3.86 -16.53 19.93
N GLN A 85 -2.75 -15.96 19.45
CA GLN A 85 -1.40 -16.32 19.88
C GLN A 85 -1.11 -15.92 21.34
N THR A 86 -1.55 -14.73 21.79
CA THR A 86 -1.39 -14.32 23.20
C THR A 86 -2.21 -15.20 24.15
N LYS A 87 -3.39 -15.66 23.76
CA LYS A 87 -4.17 -16.63 24.55
C LYS A 87 -3.44 -17.98 24.65
N ALA A 88 -2.96 -18.52 23.53
CA ALA A 88 -2.23 -19.80 23.53
C ALA A 88 -0.93 -19.74 24.35
N GLY A 89 -0.19 -18.62 24.29
CA GLY A 89 1.03 -18.41 25.09
C GLY A 89 0.77 -18.36 26.60
N ARG A 90 -0.31 -17.69 27.05
CA ARG A 90 -0.72 -17.68 28.47
C ARG A 90 -1.04 -19.08 28.98
N ASN A 91 -1.73 -19.90 28.18
CA ASN A 91 -2.14 -21.25 28.58
C ASN A 91 -0.93 -22.17 28.79
N ARG A 92 0.15 -21.96 28.00
CA ARG A 92 1.38 -22.75 28.09
C ARG A 92 2.26 -22.36 29.30
N ALA A 93 2.21 -21.11 29.75
CA ALA A 93 2.92 -20.66 30.96
C ALA A 93 2.27 -21.19 32.25
N GLN A 94 0.97 -21.46 32.24
CA GLN A 94 0.21 -21.96 33.39
C GLN A 94 0.44 -23.46 33.68
N CYS A 95 0.90 -24.25 32.69
CA CYS A 95 1.11 -25.69 32.83
C CYS A 95 2.54 -26.12 33.22
N LYS A 96 3.43 -25.20 33.64
CA LYS A 96 4.74 -25.63 34.16
C LYS A 96 4.60 -26.04 35.64
N PRO A 97 4.75 -27.33 36.00
CA PRO A 97 4.67 -27.75 37.39
C PRO A 97 5.83 -27.15 38.19
N LYS A 98 5.52 -26.61 39.37
CA LYS A 98 6.54 -26.21 40.36
C LYS A 98 7.29 -27.47 40.77
N ARG A 99 8.53 -27.60 40.31
CA ARG A 99 9.44 -28.70 40.65
C ARG A 99 9.78 -28.61 42.14
N THR A 100 8.98 -29.27 42.97
CA THR A 100 9.29 -29.50 44.39
C THR A 100 10.43 -30.51 44.47
N HIS A 101 11.58 -30.05 44.93
CA HIS A 101 12.66 -30.93 45.39
C HIS A 101 12.13 -31.80 46.53
N LEU A 102 12.06 -33.11 46.31
CA LEU A 102 12.01 -34.08 47.40
C LEU A 102 13.38 -34.75 47.44
N LEU A 103 14.18 -34.29 48.41
CA LEU A 103 15.33 -35.01 48.93
C LEU A 103 14.83 -36.30 49.58
N ALA A 104 15.39 -37.43 49.16
CA ALA A 104 15.55 -38.65 49.95
C ALA A 104 16.73 -39.43 49.36
#